data_AF-Q28732-F1
#
_entry.id   AF-Q28732-F1
#
_cell.length_a   1.000
_cell.length_b   1.000
_cell.length_c   1.000
_cell.angle_alpha   90.00
_cell.angle_beta   90.00
_cell.angle_gamma   90.00
#
_symmetry.space_group_name_H-M   'P 1'
#
loop_
_entity.id
_entity.type
_entity.pdbx_description
1 polymer ?
#
loop_
_entity_poly.entity_id
_entity_poly.type
_entity_poly.pdbx_seq_one_letter_code
_entity_poly.pdbx_strand_id
1 'polypeptide(L)'
;PPLQDGGSDISHYVVEKRETSRLAWTVVASEVVTNSLKITKLLEGNEYIFRIMAVNKYGVGEPLESAPVLMKSFVVPGPPKSLEVTNIAKDSMTVCWNRPDSDGGSEITGYIVEKRDRSGIRWIKCNKRRVTDLRFRVTGLTEDHEYEFRVSAENAAGVGEPSP
;
A
#
# COMPACT_ATOMS: atom_id res chain seq x y z
N PRO A 1 6.39 4.21 -22.04
CA PRO A 1 6.84 4.90 -23.27
C PRO A 1 5.66 5.18 -24.21
N PRO A 2 5.61 6.34 -24.87
CA PRO A 2 4.63 6.64 -25.91
C PRO A 2 4.77 5.67 -27.09
N LEU A 3 3.67 5.47 -27.82
CA LEU A 3 3.60 4.52 -28.93
C LEU A 3 4.36 5.01 -30.18
N GLN A 4 4.56 6.33 -30.29
CA GLN A 4 5.34 6.98 -31.34
C GLN A 4 6.28 8.00 -30.70
N ASP A 5 7.55 7.97 -31.08
CA ASP A 5 8.63 8.82 -30.53
C ASP A 5 9.12 9.90 -31.52
N GLY A 6 8.47 10.00 -32.69
CA GLY A 6 8.85 10.95 -33.74
C GLY A 6 10.18 10.63 -34.43
N GLY A 7 10.68 9.39 -34.31
CA GLY A 7 11.91 8.95 -34.98
C GLY A 7 13.21 9.30 -34.23
N SER A 8 13.12 9.56 -32.93
CA SER A 8 14.28 9.73 -32.05
C SER A 8 13.97 9.22 -30.66
N ASP A 9 14.95 8.59 -30.03
CA ASP A 9 14.83 8.09 -28.66
C ASP A 9 14.43 9.20 -27.69
N ILE A 10 13.56 8.83 -26.76
CA ILE A 10 13.12 9.70 -25.67
C ILE A 10 14.26 9.85 -24.68
N SER A 11 14.65 11.09 -24.40
CA SER A 11 15.70 11.38 -23.42
C SER A 11 15.18 11.38 -21.99
N HIS A 12 14.01 11.98 -21.75
CA HIS A 12 13.40 12.10 -20.42
C HIS A 12 11.93 12.53 -20.56
N TYR A 13 11.25 12.69 -19.44
CA TYR A 13 9.88 13.17 -19.35
C TYR A 13 9.81 14.43 -18.48
N VAL A 14 8.94 15.35 -18.88
CA VAL A 14 8.49 16.48 -18.06
C VAL A 14 7.15 16.11 -17.45
N VAL A 15 7.03 16.26 -16.13
CA VAL A 15 5.80 15.99 -15.38
C VAL A 15 5.30 17.27 -14.76
N GLU A 16 4.03 17.57 -14.99
CA GLU A 16 3.36 18.75 -14.43
C GLU A 16 2.09 18.35 -13.69
N LYS A 17 1.66 19.21 -12.77
CA LYS A 17 0.41 19.08 -12.04
C LYS A 17 -0.43 20.34 -12.17
N ARG A 18 -1.74 20.20 -12.05
CA ARG A 18 -2.69 21.32 -11.95
C ARG A 18 -3.79 20.97 -10.96
N GLU A 19 -4.06 21.86 -10.02
CA GLU A 19 -5.26 21.78 -9.19
C GLU A 19 -6.48 22.06 -10.09
N THR A 20 -7.55 21.26 -10.01
CA THR A 20 -8.73 21.44 -10.89
C THR A 20 -9.44 22.78 -10.68
N SER A 21 -9.22 23.40 -9.51
CA SER A 21 -9.66 24.77 -9.20
C SER A 21 -8.80 25.87 -9.86
N ARG A 22 -7.67 25.53 -10.50
CA ARG A 22 -6.74 26.46 -11.14
C ARG A 22 -6.61 26.18 -12.63
N LEU A 23 -6.27 27.22 -13.38
CA LEU A 23 -6.02 27.10 -14.83
C LEU A 23 -4.57 26.75 -15.17
N ALA A 24 -3.62 27.17 -14.32
CA ALA A 24 -2.20 27.06 -14.59
C ALA A 24 -1.60 25.71 -14.20
N TRP A 25 -0.73 25.18 -15.05
CA TRP A 25 0.11 24.03 -14.77
C TRP A 25 1.34 24.44 -13.97
N THR A 26 1.80 23.56 -13.09
CA THR A 26 3.06 23.70 -12.35
C THR A 26 3.96 22.52 -12.63
N VAL A 27 5.21 22.80 -13.01
CA VAL A 27 6.23 21.77 -13.22
C VAL A 27 6.53 21.07 -11.89
N VAL A 28 6.41 19.75 -11.91
CA VAL A 28 6.78 18.88 -10.78
C VAL A 28 8.20 18.37 -10.95
N ALA A 29 8.54 17.93 -12.16
CA ALA A 29 9.88 17.47 -12.52
C ALA A 29 10.11 17.65 -14.03
N SER A 30 11.31 18.02 -14.42
CA SER A 30 11.65 18.29 -15.84
C SER A 30 12.53 17.23 -16.48
N GLU A 31 13.17 16.33 -15.71
CA GLU A 31 14.19 15.40 -16.22
C GLU A 31 13.97 13.97 -15.70
N VAL A 32 12.73 13.48 -15.79
CA VAL A 32 12.40 12.13 -15.31
C VAL A 32 12.82 11.12 -16.36
N VAL A 33 13.76 10.23 -16.04
CA VAL A 33 14.21 9.18 -16.98
C VAL A 33 13.49 7.84 -16.79
N THR A 34 12.74 7.69 -15.69
CA THR A 34 11.99 6.49 -15.33
C THR A 34 10.51 6.61 -15.73
N ASN A 35 9.83 5.48 -15.85
CA ASN A 35 8.39 5.43 -16.12
C ASN A 35 7.53 5.58 -14.84
N SER A 36 8.11 6.10 -13.76
CA SER A 36 7.47 6.29 -12.47
C SER A 36 8.06 7.50 -11.74
N LEU A 37 7.20 8.32 -11.14
CA LEU A 37 7.59 9.46 -10.31
C LEU A 37 6.66 9.53 -9.08
N LYS A 38 7.23 9.66 -7.88
CA LYS A 38 6.46 9.94 -6.66
C LYS A 38 6.32 11.44 -6.48
N ILE A 39 5.09 11.94 -6.61
CA ILE A 39 4.77 13.35 -6.36
C ILE A 39 4.37 13.50 -4.89
N THR A 40 4.96 14.47 -4.20
CA THR A 40 4.72 14.74 -2.77
C THR A 40 4.26 16.18 -2.57
N LYS A 41 3.95 16.56 -1.31
CA LYS A 41 3.51 17.92 -0.95
C LYS A 41 2.28 18.39 -1.74
N LEU A 42 1.32 17.47 -1.90
CA LEU A 42 -0.01 17.79 -2.39
C LEU A 42 -0.87 18.20 -1.20
N LEU A 43 -1.82 19.12 -1.42
CA LEU A 43 -2.73 19.55 -0.38
C LEU A 43 -3.88 18.56 -0.29
N GLU A 44 -4.11 18.01 0.90
CA GLU A 44 -5.23 17.11 1.15
C GLU A 44 -6.56 17.83 0.91
N GLY A 45 -7.52 17.13 0.31
CA GLY A 45 -8.82 17.69 -0.09
C GLY A 45 -8.80 18.40 -1.45
N ASN A 46 -7.62 18.70 -2.01
CA ASN A 46 -7.53 19.25 -3.37
C ASN A 46 -7.56 18.14 -4.41
N GLU A 47 -8.18 18.44 -5.55
CA GLU A 47 -8.19 17.56 -6.71
C GLU A 47 -7.16 18.02 -7.75
N TYR A 48 -6.41 17.08 -8.30
CA TYR A 48 -5.30 17.33 -9.21
C TYR A 48 -5.47 16.58 -10.53
N ILE A 49 -5.04 17.20 -11.62
CA ILE A 49 -4.75 16.54 -12.89
C ILE A 49 -3.23 16.55 -13.07
N PHE A 50 -2.68 15.44 -13.49
CA PHE A 50 -1.27 15.32 -13.83
C PHE A 50 -1.12 15.16 -15.33
N ARG A 51 -0.05 15.73 -15.90
CA ARG A 51 0.31 15.45 -17.28
C ARG A 51 1.77 15.13 -17.43
N ILE A 52 2.06 14.25 -18.40
CA ILE A 52 3.41 13.77 -18.70
C ILE A 52 3.69 14.06 -20.16
N MET A 53 4.82 14.68 -20.46
CA MET A 53 5.27 14.95 -21.82
C MET A 53 6.64 14.29 -22.04
N ALA A 54 6.77 13.52 -23.11
CA ALA A 54 8.05 12.93 -23.50
C ALA A 54 8.92 13.98 -24.18
N VAL A 55 10.22 13.97 -23.91
CA VAL A 55 11.19 14.87 -24.53
C VAL A 55 12.20 14.07 -25.33
N ASN A 56 12.44 14.47 -26.57
CA ASN A 56 13.52 13.95 -27.41
C ASN A 56 14.38 15.13 -27.92
N LYS A 57 15.36 14.84 -28.78
CA LYS A 57 16.28 15.87 -29.32
C LYS A 57 15.59 16.97 -30.15
N TYR A 58 14.34 16.75 -30.57
CA TYR A 58 13.55 17.71 -31.34
C TYR A 58 12.60 18.53 -30.47
N GLY A 59 12.41 18.16 -29.20
CA GLY A 59 11.64 18.92 -28.23
C GLY A 59 10.66 18.08 -27.44
N VAL A 60 9.60 18.74 -26.99
CA VAL A 60 8.57 18.20 -26.10
C VAL A 60 7.39 17.68 -26.94
N GLY A 61 7.02 16.42 -26.73
CA GLY A 61 5.86 15.79 -27.36
C GLY A 61 4.53 16.18 -26.73
N GLU A 62 3.45 15.61 -27.25
CA GLU A 62 2.10 15.85 -26.74
C GLU A 62 1.93 15.38 -25.28
N PRO A 63 1.15 16.12 -24.46
CA PRO A 63 0.89 15.74 -23.09
C PRO A 63 -0.08 14.56 -22.99
N LEU A 64 0.25 13.60 -22.15
CA LEU A 64 -0.68 12.60 -21.64
C LEU A 64 -1.24 13.06 -20.30
N GLU A 65 -2.53 13.40 -20.24
CA GLU A 65 -3.20 13.84 -19.01
C GLU A 65 -3.88 12.68 -18.27
N SER A 66 -3.91 12.75 -16.94
CA SER A 66 -4.67 11.84 -16.10
C SER A 66 -6.14 12.26 -16.01
N ALA A 67 -7.01 11.36 -15.54
CA ALA A 67 -8.26 11.79 -14.93
C ALA A 67 -7.99 12.66 -13.67
N PRO A 68 -8.95 13.51 -13.23
CA PRO A 68 -8.85 14.18 -11.95
C PRO A 68 -8.69 13.19 -10.79
N VAL A 69 -7.80 13.49 -9.85
CA VAL A 69 -7.53 12.66 -8.67
C VAL A 69 -7.61 13.52 -7.42
N LEU A 70 -8.52 13.16 -6.52
CA LEU A 70 -8.65 13.80 -5.20
C LEU A 70 -7.53 13.34 -4.27
N MET A 71 -6.74 14.28 -3.77
CA MET A 71 -5.70 13.99 -2.78
C MET A 71 -6.36 13.69 -1.43
N LYS A 72 -6.24 12.42 -1.00
CA LYS A 72 -6.65 11.97 0.34
C LYS A 72 -5.44 11.41 1.05
N SER A 73 -5.28 11.74 2.33
CA SER A 73 -4.30 11.04 3.16
C SER A 73 -4.89 9.69 3.56
N PHE A 74 -4.10 8.65 3.43
CA PHE A 74 -4.42 7.35 4.02
C PHE A 74 -3.76 7.27 5.39
N VAL A 75 -4.50 6.78 6.38
CA VAL A 75 -3.95 6.38 7.67
C VAL A 75 -3.89 4.86 7.73
N VAL A 76 -3.11 4.32 8.67
CA VAL A 76 -3.05 2.86 8.85
C VAL A 76 -4.42 2.31 9.24
N PRO A 77 -4.75 1.05 8.92
CA PRO A 77 -6.03 0.47 9.30
C PRO A 77 -6.18 0.38 10.82
N GLY A 78 -7.42 0.27 11.29
CA GLY A 78 -7.69 -0.10 12.68
C GLY A 78 -7.27 -1.55 12.99
N PRO A 79 -7.35 -1.97 14.27
CA PRO A 79 -7.04 -3.34 14.65
C PRO A 79 -8.11 -4.33 14.12
N PRO A 80 -7.69 -5.51 13.62
CA PRO A 80 -8.59 -6.62 13.37
C PRO A 80 -9.37 -7.02 14.64
N LYS A 81 -10.56 -7.59 14.44
CA LYS A 81 -11.51 -7.87 15.53
C LYS A 81 -11.80 -9.36 15.68
N SER A 82 -12.43 -9.73 16.79
CA SER A 82 -12.99 -11.07 17.02
C SER A 82 -11.97 -12.18 16.71
N LEU A 83 -10.80 -12.08 17.34
CA LEU A 83 -9.75 -13.08 17.15
C LEU A 83 -10.20 -14.41 17.77
N GLU A 84 -10.25 -15.46 16.96
CA GLU A 84 -10.64 -16.79 17.38
C GLU A 84 -9.60 -17.82 16.95
N VAL A 85 -9.22 -18.70 17.88
CA VAL A 85 -8.31 -19.82 17.59
C VAL A 85 -9.12 -21.10 17.44
N THR A 86 -8.95 -21.76 16.30
CA THR A 86 -9.67 -22.98 15.91
C THR A 86 -8.68 -24.02 15.38
N ASN A 87 -9.15 -25.25 15.11
CA ASN A 87 -8.36 -26.34 14.53
C ASN A 87 -7.01 -26.55 15.23
N ILE A 88 -7.07 -26.78 16.54
CA ILE A 88 -5.89 -27.02 17.37
C ILE A 88 -5.37 -28.44 17.12
N ALA A 89 -4.12 -28.53 16.66
CA ALA A 89 -3.38 -29.76 16.44
C ALA A 89 -2.02 -29.68 17.16
N LYS A 90 -1.31 -30.81 17.20
CA LYS A 90 -0.01 -30.95 17.90
C LYS A 90 1.02 -29.88 17.52
N ASP A 91 1.05 -29.46 16.25
CA ASP A 91 2.06 -28.56 15.70
C ASP A 91 1.48 -27.31 15.03
N SER A 92 0.17 -27.12 15.10
CA SER A 92 -0.52 -26.09 14.34
C SER A 92 -1.86 -25.66 14.93
N MET A 93 -2.21 -24.41 14.67
CA MET A 93 -3.50 -23.81 15.05
C MET A 93 -3.97 -22.90 13.92
N THR A 94 -5.28 -22.71 13.77
CA THR A 94 -5.86 -21.76 12.80
C THR A 94 -6.38 -20.54 13.53
N VAL A 95 -5.82 -19.37 13.19
CA VAL A 95 -6.27 -18.08 13.72
C VAL A 95 -7.27 -17.49 12.73
N CYS A 96 -8.44 -17.10 13.20
CA CYS A 96 -9.51 -16.45 12.45
C CYS A 96 -9.76 -15.05 13.03
N TRP A 97 -10.16 -14.10 12.19
CA TRP A 97 -10.46 -12.73 12.63
C TRP A 97 -11.48 -12.06 11.71
N ASN A 98 -12.02 -10.94 12.16
CA ASN A 98 -12.85 -10.03 11.38
C ASN A 98 -12.04 -8.81 10.92
N ARG A 99 -12.51 -8.18 9.83
CA ARG A 99 -11.92 -6.94 9.33
C ARG A 99 -11.99 -5.82 10.40
N PRO A 100 -11.03 -4.89 10.42
CA PRO A 100 -11.15 -3.65 11.17
C PRO A 100 -12.40 -2.85 10.76
N ASP A 101 -12.92 -2.00 11.65
CA ASP A 101 -14.01 -1.07 11.31
C ASP A 101 -13.59 0.02 10.33
N SER A 102 -12.31 0.39 10.37
CA SER A 102 -11.72 1.42 9.52
C SER A 102 -10.53 0.82 8.77
N ASP A 103 -10.58 0.94 7.45
CA ASP A 103 -9.46 0.61 6.57
C ASP A 103 -8.46 1.79 6.44
N GLY A 104 -8.71 2.92 7.10
CA GLY A 104 -7.84 4.09 7.04
C GLY A 104 -7.90 4.85 5.71
N GLY A 105 -8.94 4.63 4.90
CA GLY A 105 -9.17 5.34 3.64
C GLY A 105 -8.52 4.70 2.42
N SER A 106 -7.83 3.56 2.58
CA SER A 106 -7.27 2.74 1.51
C SER A 106 -7.57 1.27 1.80
N GLU A 107 -7.85 0.49 0.75
CA GLU A 107 -8.20 -0.92 0.91
C GLU A 107 -7.13 -1.69 1.70
N ILE A 108 -7.57 -2.64 2.52
CA ILE A 108 -6.67 -3.54 3.23
C ILE A 108 -6.07 -4.51 2.20
N THR A 109 -4.77 -4.40 2.03
CA THR A 109 -3.96 -5.21 1.11
C THR A 109 -3.50 -6.53 1.74
N GLY A 110 -3.60 -6.69 3.06
CA GLY A 110 -3.35 -7.98 3.72
C GLY A 110 -3.23 -7.90 5.23
N TYR A 111 -2.87 -9.04 5.82
CA TYR A 111 -2.74 -9.23 7.25
C TYR A 111 -1.37 -9.77 7.64
N ILE A 112 -0.91 -9.35 8.81
CA ILE A 112 0.29 -9.85 9.47
C ILE A 112 -0.17 -10.62 10.70
N VAL A 113 0.14 -11.91 10.75
CA VAL A 113 -0.16 -12.78 11.88
C VAL A 113 1.12 -13.02 12.65
N GLU A 114 1.10 -12.75 13.94
CA GLU A 114 2.24 -12.97 14.83
C GLU A 114 1.86 -13.92 15.96
N LYS A 115 2.85 -14.69 16.43
CA LYS A 115 2.74 -15.54 17.61
C LYS A 115 3.76 -15.13 18.66
N ARG A 116 3.44 -15.36 19.92
CA ARG A 116 4.37 -15.25 21.04
C ARG A 116 4.15 -16.44 21.97
N ASP A 117 5.22 -17.07 22.40
CA ASP A 117 5.14 -18.06 23.49
C ASP A 117 4.75 -17.33 24.78
N ARG A 118 3.79 -17.83 25.55
CA ARG A 118 3.30 -17.17 26.76
C ARG A 118 4.40 -16.96 27.80
N SER A 119 5.42 -17.82 27.83
CA SER A 119 6.60 -17.63 28.70
C SER A 119 7.61 -16.61 28.16
N GLY A 120 7.47 -16.21 26.89
CA GLY A 120 8.33 -15.28 26.19
C GLY A 120 7.71 -13.89 26.01
N ILE A 121 8.55 -12.93 25.62
CA ILE A 121 8.12 -11.55 25.36
C ILE A 121 8.08 -11.20 23.87
N ARG A 122 8.70 -12.02 23.02
CA ARG A 122 8.95 -11.69 21.61
C ARG A 122 7.83 -12.19 20.71
N TRP A 123 7.22 -11.26 19.98
CA TRP A 123 6.33 -11.56 18.86
C TRP A 123 7.14 -11.98 17.62
N ILE A 124 6.67 -13.02 16.93
CA ILE A 124 7.30 -13.59 15.74
C ILE A 124 6.25 -13.68 14.64
N LYS A 125 6.56 -13.08 13.48
CA LYS A 125 5.70 -13.15 12.28
C LYS A 125 5.59 -14.57 11.75
N CYS A 126 4.35 -15.02 11.56
CA CYS A 126 4.01 -16.37 11.12
C CYS A 126 3.91 -16.48 9.59
N ASN A 127 3.38 -15.45 8.91
CA ASN A 127 3.17 -15.49 7.47
C ASN A 127 4.37 -14.96 6.67
N LYS A 128 4.87 -15.77 5.73
CA LYS A 128 5.91 -15.36 4.75
C LYS A 128 5.33 -14.69 3.51
N ARG A 129 4.13 -15.10 3.11
CA ARG A 129 3.37 -14.54 2.00
C ARG A 129 2.29 -13.60 2.53
N ARG A 130 1.82 -12.72 1.65
CA ARG A 130 0.67 -11.84 1.90
C ARG A 130 -0.56 -12.72 2.19
N VAL A 131 -1.25 -12.42 3.28
CA VAL A 131 -2.49 -13.08 3.68
C VAL A 131 -3.64 -12.12 3.40
N THR A 132 -4.54 -12.49 2.49
CA THR A 132 -5.72 -11.68 2.14
C THR A 132 -7.00 -12.26 2.74
N ASP A 133 -6.97 -13.53 3.13
CA ASP A 133 -8.06 -14.20 3.83
C ASP A 133 -8.16 -13.73 5.28
N LEU A 134 -9.32 -13.97 5.89
CA LEU A 134 -9.63 -13.69 7.29
C LEU A 134 -9.28 -14.85 8.24
N ARG A 135 -8.43 -15.76 7.77
CA ARG A 135 -7.92 -16.89 8.55
C ARG A 135 -6.51 -17.25 8.12
N PHE A 136 -5.72 -17.79 9.03
CA PHE A 136 -4.38 -18.26 8.76
C PHE A 136 -4.01 -19.45 9.63
N ARG A 137 -3.51 -20.51 9.00
CA ARG A 137 -2.97 -21.68 9.71
C ARG A 137 -1.53 -21.41 10.12
N VAL A 138 -1.30 -21.24 11.42
CA VAL A 138 0.03 -21.15 12.02
C VAL A 138 0.55 -22.57 12.24
N THR A 139 1.78 -22.84 11.78
CA THR A 139 2.45 -24.15 11.88
C THR A 139 3.77 -24.03 12.64
N GLY A 140 4.39 -25.17 12.97
CA GLY A 140 5.65 -25.21 13.72
C GLY A 140 5.48 -24.68 15.15
N LEU A 141 4.36 -25.04 15.77
CA LEU A 141 4.14 -24.89 17.21
C LEU A 141 4.74 -26.10 17.92
N THR A 142 5.25 -25.87 19.12
CA THR A 142 5.71 -26.95 20.00
C THR A 142 4.55 -27.44 20.85
N GLU A 143 4.44 -28.75 21.01
CA GLU A 143 3.49 -29.38 21.93
C GLU A 143 3.77 -28.93 23.37
N ASP A 144 2.73 -28.88 24.22
CA ASP A 144 2.79 -28.46 25.62
C ASP A 144 3.24 -27.00 25.86
N HIS A 145 3.30 -26.17 24.82
CA HIS A 145 3.54 -24.73 24.92
C HIS A 145 2.24 -23.94 24.73
N GLU A 146 2.10 -22.86 25.51
CA GLU A 146 1.01 -21.91 25.36
C GLU A 146 1.44 -20.75 24.46
N TYR A 147 0.59 -20.40 23.49
CA TYR A 147 0.86 -19.32 22.55
C TYR A 147 -0.22 -18.25 22.61
N GLU A 148 0.21 -17.01 22.51
CA GLU A 148 -0.64 -15.87 22.19
C GLU A 148 -0.50 -15.53 20.71
N PHE A 149 -1.60 -15.08 20.10
CA PHE A 149 -1.64 -14.63 18.72
C PHE A 149 -2.15 -13.19 18.66
N ARG A 150 -1.63 -12.45 17.68
CA ARG A 150 -2.18 -11.15 17.31
C ARG A 150 -2.15 -10.98 15.81
N VAL A 151 -3.06 -10.17 15.29
CA VAL A 151 -3.17 -9.90 13.86
C VAL A 151 -3.21 -8.40 13.63
N SER A 152 -2.43 -7.90 12.67
CA SER A 152 -2.47 -6.51 12.20
C SER A 152 -2.93 -6.46 10.75
N ALA A 153 -3.73 -5.46 10.38
CA ALA A 153 -4.10 -5.18 8.99
C ALA A 153 -3.09 -4.23 8.33
N GLU A 154 -2.91 -4.34 7.01
CA GLU A 154 -1.99 -3.51 6.22
C GLU A 154 -2.70 -2.89 5.02
N ASN A 155 -2.57 -1.58 4.81
CA ASN A 155 -3.03 -0.86 3.61
C ASN A 155 -1.89 -0.04 2.98
N ALA A 156 -2.20 0.86 2.05
CA ALA A 156 -1.21 1.73 1.41
C ALA A 156 -0.48 2.69 2.36
N ALA A 157 -1.04 3.01 3.52
CA ALA A 157 -0.40 3.83 4.56
C ALA A 157 0.56 3.02 5.44
N GLY A 158 0.37 1.70 5.54
CA GLY A 158 1.23 0.80 6.30
C GLY A 158 0.43 -0.17 7.18
N VAL A 159 1.09 -0.65 8.24
CA VAL A 159 0.56 -1.65 9.17
C VAL A 159 -0.13 -0.96 10.34
N GLY A 160 -1.38 -1.37 10.60
CA GLY A 160 -2.19 -0.90 11.72
C GLY A 160 -1.85 -1.57 13.05
N GLU A 161 -2.48 -1.08 14.11
CA GLU A 161 -2.39 -1.68 15.45
C GLU A 161 -2.81 -3.17 15.43
N PRO A 162 -2.19 -4.02 16.25
CA PRO A 162 -2.59 -5.41 16.37
C PRO A 162 -3.95 -5.57 17.06
N SER A 163 -4.60 -6.71 16.83
CA SER A 163 -5.82 -7.11 17.53
C SER A 163 -5.64 -7.07 19.05
N PRO A 164 -6.67 -6.64 19.82
CA PRO A 164 -6.67 -6.66 21.28
C PRO A 164 -6.51 -8.07 21.87
#